data_AF-A0AA42H6K1-F1
#
_entry.id   AF-A0AA42H6K1-F1
#
_cell.length_a   1.000
_cell.length_b   1.000
_cell.length_c   1.000
_cell.angle_alpha   90.00
_cell.angle_beta   90.00
_cell.angle_gamma   90.00
#
_symmetry.space_group_name_H-M   'P 1'
#
loop_
_entity.id
_entity.type
_entity.pdbx_description
1 polymer ?
#
loop_
_entity_poly.entity_id
_entity_poly.type
_entity_poly.pdbx_seq_one_letter_code
_entity_poly.pdbx_strand_id
1 'polypeptide(L)'
;MSGYLKLSDMSQAQRDEYLIYAAAMVVREAGVDMPDEVAAEFFFWSESRAGYEYGLLDTVFNCLAYILRTRRMDDDVIMAFAEMLEVDANPDVTAGVVLELATFAMKVEDGLVPKLQKKDIQ
;
A
#
# COMPACT_ATOMS: atom_id res chain seq x y z
N MET A 1 -5.65 -4.35 -23.16
CA MET A 1 -6.81 -4.17 -22.25
C MET A 1 -6.31 -3.35 -21.07
N SER A 2 -6.96 -2.22 -20.77
CA SER A 2 -6.51 -1.27 -19.74
C SER A 2 -6.29 -1.96 -18.40
N GLY A 3 -5.05 -1.95 -17.88
CA GLY A 3 -4.66 -2.53 -16.61
C GLY A 3 -5.04 -1.69 -15.39
N TYR A 4 -6.12 -0.91 -15.48
CA TYR A 4 -6.55 0.05 -14.46
C TYR A 4 -8.05 -0.03 -14.21
N LEU A 5 -8.47 0.30 -12.99
CA LEU A 5 -9.84 0.33 -12.50
C LEU A 5 -10.19 1.75 -12.02
N LYS A 6 -11.45 2.16 -12.14
CA LYS A 6 -11.91 3.42 -11.55
C LYS A 6 -12.32 3.20 -10.10
N LEU A 7 -11.83 4.04 -9.19
CA LEU A 7 -12.24 4.00 -7.78
C LEU A 7 -13.76 4.20 -7.63
N SER A 8 -14.37 5.03 -8.48
CA SER A 8 -15.82 5.29 -8.48
C SER A 8 -16.66 4.05 -8.72
N ASP A 9 -16.10 3.04 -9.39
CA ASP A 9 -16.82 1.85 -9.83
C ASP A 9 -16.73 0.72 -8.79
N MET A 10 -15.94 0.94 -7.72
CA MET A 10 -15.77 0.01 -6.61
C MET A 10 -16.73 0.33 -5.46
N SER A 11 -17.32 -0.71 -4.87
CA SER A 11 -17.99 -0.63 -3.56
C SER A 11 -16.97 -0.33 -2.45
N GLN A 12 -17.45 0.07 -1.27
CA GLN A 12 -16.57 0.30 -0.12
C GLN A 12 -15.73 -0.97 0.19
N ALA A 13 -16.37 -2.14 0.27
CA ALA A 13 -15.68 -3.40 0.53
C ALA A 13 -14.61 -3.71 -0.53
N GLN A 14 -14.87 -3.40 -1.81
CA GLN A 14 -13.89 -3.58 -2.88
C GLN A 14 -12.70 -2.61 -2.78
N ARG A 15 -12.92 -1.38 -2.29
CA ARG A 15 -11.83 -0.42 -2.05
C ARG A 15 -11.00 -0.83 -0.85
N ASP A 16 -11.64 -1.29 0.22
CA ASP A 16 -10.95 -1.77 1.42
C ASP A 16 -10.09 -2.99 1.08
N GLU A 17 -10.65 -3.97 0.36
CA GLU A 17 -9.92 -5.13 -0.15
C GLU A 17 -8.76 -4.71 -1.06
N TYR A 18 -9.01 -3.78 -1.98
CA TYR A 18 -7.98 -3.25 -2.88
C TYR A 18 -6.82 -2.61 -2.10
N LEU A 19 -7.11 -1.80 -1.08
CA LEU A 19 -6.10 -1.12 -0.28
C LEU A 19 -5.18 -2.10 0.45
N ILE A 20 -5.72 -3.20 0.98
CA ILE A 20 -4.92 -4.25 1.63
C ILE A 20 -3.90 -4.82 0.64
N TYR A 21 -4.36 -5.27 -0.53
CA TYR A 21 -3.47 -5.91 -1.50
C TYR A 21 -2.51 -4.91 -2.16
N ALA A 22 -2.92 -3.66 -2.33
CA ALA A 22 -2.04 -2.59 -2.78
C ALA A 22 -0.94 -2.31 -1.74
N ALA A 23 -1.28 -2.29 -0.45
CA ALA A 23 -0.29 -2.12 0.61
C ALA A 23 0.71 -3.29 0.65
N ALA A 24 0.20 -4.52 0.57
CA ALA A 24 1.06 -5.71 0.52
C ALA A 24 1.98 -5.71 -0.71
N MET A 25 1.48 -5.28 -1.87
CA MET A 25 2.28 -5.14 -3.10
C MET A 25 3.42 -4.12 -2.91
N VAL A 26 3.13 -2.94 -2.37
CA VAL A 26 4.15 -1.90 -2.10
C VAL A 26 5.23 -2.42 -1.14
N VAL A 27 4.83 -3.13 -0.08
CA VAL A 27 5.77 -3.73 0.89
C VAL A 27 6.65 -4.79 0.21
N ARG A 28 6.09 -5.63 -0.66
CA ARG A 28 6.84 -6.64 -1.44
C ARG A 28 7.82 -6.02 -2.42
N GLU A 29 7.40 -4.99 -3.15
CA GLU A 29 8.25 -4.27 -4.10
C GLU A 29 9.42 -3.58 -3.41
N ALA A 30 9.25 -3.17 -2.14
CA ALA A 30 10.32 -2.69 -1.27
C ALA A 30 11.23 -3.80 -0.70
N GLY A 31 11.01 -5.06 -1.06
CA GLY A 31 11.88 -6.19 -0.70
C GLY A 31 11.50 -6.92 0.60
N VAL A 32 10.33 -6.66 1.16
CA VAL A 32 9.84 -7.33 2.37
C VAL A 32 8.97 -8.53 2.01
N ASP A 33 9.22 -9.67 2.66
CA ASP A 33 8.36 -10.85 2.50
C ASP A 33 7.01 -10.62 3.18
N MET A 34 5.94 -10.64 2.38
CA MET A 34 4.59 -10.37 2.83
C MET A 34 3.62 -11.30 2.11
N PRO A 35 3.39 -12.54 2.56
CA PRO A 35 2.49 -13.48 1.88
C PRO A 35 1.04 -12.99 1.78
N ASP A 36 0.29 -13.46 0.78
CA ASP A 36 -1.11 -13.06 0.60
C ASP A 36 -2.01 -13.50 1.74
N GLU A 37 -1.72 -14.65 2.37
CA GLU A 37 -2.44 -15.11 3.55
C GLU A 37 -2.28 -14.15 4.72
N VAL A 38 -1.09 -13.56 4.86
CA VAL A 38 -0.77 -12.56 5.91
C VAL A 38 -1.51 -11.25 5.64
N ALA A 39 -1.51 -10.80 4.38
CA ALA A 39 -2.23 -9.61 3.95
C ALA A 39 -3.76 -9.77 4.09
N ALA A 40 -4.33 -10.89 3.65
CA ALA A 40 -5.77 -11.17 3.74
C ALA A 40 -6.27 -11.21 5.19
N GLU A 41 -5.38 -11.57 6.10
CA GLU A 41 -5.63 -11.62 7.53
C GLU A 41 -5.50 -10.25 8.22
N PHE A 42 -4.95 -9.22 7.56
CA PHE A 42 -4.62 -7.92 8.16
C PHE A 42 -5.73 -7.31 9.05
N PHE A 43 -6.99 -7.33 8.61
CA PHE A 43 -8.11 -6.78 9.40
C PHE A 43 -8.65 -7.71 10.49
N PHE A 44 -8.28 -8.98 10.49
CA PHE A 44 -8.84 -9.99 11.40
C PHE A 44 -8.00 -10.20 12.65
N TRP A 45 -6.72 -9.83 12.64
CA TRP A 45 -5.82 -10.02 13.77
C TRP A 45 -5.41 -8.68 14.36
N SER A 46 -5.87 -8.39 15.57
CA SER A 46 -5.40 -7.24 16.36
C SER A 46 -3.99 -7.45 16.92
N GLU A 47 -3.49 -8.69 16.88
CA GLU A 47 -2.17 -9.08 17.37
C GLU A 47 -1.31 -9.48 16.16
N SER A 48 -0.27 -8.69 15.91
CA SER A 48 0.75 -8.95 14.88
C SER A 48 1.28 -10.39 15.01
N ARG A 49 1.25 -11.19 13.94
CA ARG A 49 1.92 -12.49 13.96
C ARG A 49 3.44 -12.28 13.95
N ALA A 50 4.15 -12.99 14.83
CA ALA A 50 5.60 -12.95 14.87
C ALA A 50 6.21 -13.38 13.52
N GLY A 51 7.18 -12.63 13.01
CA GLY A 51 7.92 -12.93 11.79
C GLY A 51 7.49 -12.17 10.54
N TYR A 52 6.46 -11.32 10.61
CA TYR A 52 6.04 -10.46 9.51
C TYR A 52 5.92 -8.99 9.96
N GLU A 53 6.23 -8.07 9.05
CA GLU A 53 6.25 -6.63 9.29
C GLU A 53 4.83 -6.03 9.23
N TYR A 54 3.95 -6.41 10.17
CA TYR A 54 2.57 -5.91 10.23
C TYR A 54 2.48 -4.41 10.51
N GLY A 55 3.43 -3.86 11.29
CA GLY A 55 3.50 -2.41 11.54
C GLY A 55 3.77 -1.64 10.25
N LEU A 56 4.75 -2.11 9.47
CA LEU A 56 5.03 -1.55 8.14
C LEU A 56 3.82 -1.67 7.22
N LEU A 57 3.13 -2.82 7.20
CA LEU A 57 1.93 -3.00 6.38
C LEU A 57 0.81 -2.02 6.77
N ASP A 58 0.58 -1.79 8.06
CA ASP A 58 -0.40 -0.82 8.56
C ASP A 58 -0.02 0.61 8.17
N THR A 59 1.24 0.98 8.33
CA THR A 59 1.73 2.31 7.94
C THR A 59 1.59 2.54 6.43
N VAL A 60 1.93 1.56 5.60
CA VAL A 60 1.72 1.64 4.14
C VAL A 60 0.24 1.72 3.77
N PHE A 61 -0.61 0.92 4.43
CA PHE A 61 -2.06 0.96 4.25
C PHE A 61 -2.61 2.36 4.52
N ASN A 62 -2.19 2.99 5.63
CA ASN A 62 -2.61 4.34 6.01
C ASN A 62 -2.12 5.39 5.01
N CYS A 63 -0.90 5.26 4.49
CA CYS A 63 -0.38 6.13 3.43
C CYS A 63 -1.21 6.02 2.14
N LEU A 64 -1.52 4.79 1.69
CA LEU A 64 -2.34 4.57 0.50
C LEU A 64 -3.77 5.09 0.69
N ALA A 65 -4.38 4.88 1.86
CA ALA A 65 -5.70 5.42 2.17
C ALA A 65 -5.72 6.95 2.09
N TYR A 66 -4.66 7.62 2.57
CA TYR A 66 -4.49 9.05 2.41
C TYR A 66 -4.37 9.45 0.94
N ILE A 67 -3.49 8.79 0.17
CA ILE A 67 -3.28 9.07 -1.26
C ILE A 67 -4.57 8.91 -2.06
N LEU A 68 -5.36 7.84 -1.82
CA LEU A 68 -6.63 7.65 -2.52
C LEU A 68 -7.64 8.78 -2.22
N ARG A 69 -7.56 9.36 -1.02
CA ARG A 69 -8.44 10.45 -0.60
C ARG A 69 -8.00 11.81 -1.15
N THR A 70 -6.71 12.12 -1.06
CA THR A 70 -6.17 13.46 -1.38
C THR A 70 -5.68 13.56 -2.82
N ARG A 71 -5.36 12.42 -3.44
CA ARG A 71 -4.72 12.30 -4.76
C ARG A 71 -3.44 13.11 -4.86
N ARG A 72 -2.73 13.30 -3.74
CA ARG A 72 -1.58 14.16 -3.65
C ARG A 72 -0.51 13.60 -2.74
N MET A 73 0.73 13.82 -3.15
CA MET A 73 1.94 13.50 -2.41
C MET A 73 2.98 14.57 -2.76
N ASP A 74 2.90 15.71 -2.08
CA ASP A 74 3.92 16.76 -2.18
C ASP A 74 5.12 16.45 -1.28
N ASP A 75 6.19 17.22 -1.38
CA ASP A 75 7.44 16.99 -0.64
C ASP A 75 7.20 16.89 0.88
N ASP A 76 6.28 17.71 1.43
CA ASP A 76 5.92 17.70 2.84
C ASP A 76 5.21 16.39 3.24
N VAL A 77 4.28 15.90 2.40
CA VAL A 77 3.62 14.60 2.61
C VAL A 77 4.61 13.44 2.46
N ILE A 78 5.52 13.51 1.49
CA ILE A 78 6.57 12.50 1.29
C ILE A 78 7.44 12.40 2.54
N MET A 79 7.90 13.54 3.07
CA MET A 79 8.68 13.58 4.30
C MET A 79 7.91 13.01 5.49
N ALA A 80 6.65 13.41 5.67
CA ALA A 80 5.83 12.90 6.78
C ALA A 80 5.64 11.38 6.70
N PHE A 81 5.46 10.83 5.49
CA PHE A 81 5.36 9.38 5.31
C PHE A 81 6.70 8.68 5.54
N ALA A 82 7.81 9.25 5.09
CA ALA A 82 9.13 8.72 5.38
C ALA A 82 9.39 8.65 6.90
N GLU A 83 9.06 9.72 7.63
CA GLU A 83 9.18 9.77 9.10
C GLU A 83 8.30 8.70 9.79
N MET A 84 7.07 8.49 9.30
CA MET A 84 6.21 7.42 9.81
C MET A 84 6.79 6.03 9.53
N LEU A 85 7.35 5.80 8.34
CA LEU A 85 7.92 4.51 7.91
C LEU A 85 9.23 4.17 8.62
N GLU A 86 10.06 5.16 8.97
CA GLU A 86 11.31 4.95 9.72
C GLU A 86 11.10 4.34 11.12
N VAL A 87 9.89 4.44 11.67
CA VAL A 87 9.53 3.77 12.93
C VAL A 87 9.39 2.25 12.74
N ASP A 88 8.90 1.84 11.58
CA ASP A 88 8.48 0.47 11.31
C ASP A 88 9.42 -0.28 10.35
N ALA A 89 10.35 0.40 9.69
CA ALA A 89 11.24 -0.17 8.69
C ALA A 89 12.66 0.41 8.74
N ASN A 90 13.60 -0.36 8.19
CA ASN A 90 14.96 0.12 7.96
C ASN A 90 15.01 1.13 6.79
N PRO A 91 16.06 1.97 6.70
CA PRO A 91 16.13 3.05 5.71
C PRO A 91 16.00 2.62 4.24
N ASP A 92 16.52 1.44 3.89
CA ASP A 92 16.48 0.94 2.50
C ASP A 92 15.05 0.54 2.11
N VAL A 93 14.33 -0.12 3.03
CA VAL A 93 12.91 -0.46 2.85
C VAL A 93 12.06 0.80 2.82
N THR A 94 12.31 1.76 3.72
CA THR A 94 11.61 3.05 3.73
C THR A 94 11.76 3.78 2.39
N ALA A 95 12.96 3.85 1.83
CA ALA A 95 13.20 4.48 0.54
C ALA A 95 12.43 3.77 -0.60
N GLY A 96 12.41 2.43 -0.58
CA GLY A 96 11.65 1.63 -1.54
C GLY A 96 10.14 1.88 -1.45
N VAL A 97 9.60 1.86 -0.24
CA VAL A 97 8.18 2.14 0.01
C VAL A 97 7.80 3.55 -0.43
N VAL A 98 8.59 4.56 -0.08
CA VAL A 98 8.33 5.96 -0.47
C VAL A 98 8.29 6.10 -2.00
N LEU A 99 9.22 5.46 -2.70
CA LEU A 99 9.26 5.47 -4.17
C LEU A 99 8.00 4.84 -4.77
N GLU A 100 7.54 3.70 -4.23
CA GLU A 100 6.34 3.03 -4.72
C GLU A 100 5.07 3.82 -4.39
N LEU A 101 4.97 4.43 -3.22
CA LEU A 101 3.85 5.31 -2.86
C LEU A 101 3.79 6.54 -3.78
N ALA A 102 4.92 7.16 -4.12
CA ALA A 102 4.98 8.28 -5.06
C ALA A 102 4.55 7.84 -6.47
N THR A 103 5.04 6.68 -6.91
CA THR A 103 4.65 6.07 -8.19
C THR A 103 3.16 5.76 -8.24
N PHE A 104 2.60 5.29 -7.12
CA PHE A 104 1.19 5.04 -6.97
C PHE A 104 0.37 6.34 -7.03
N ALA A 105 0.76 7.36 -6.27
CA ALA A 105 0.06 8.65 -6.23
C ALA A 105 -0.07 9.29 -7.62
N MET A 106 1.01 9.29 -8.42
CA MET A 106 0.99 9.77 -9.80
C MET A 106 -0.04 9.05 -10.68
N LYS A 107 -0.22 7.74 -10.48
CA LYS A 107 -1.19 6.93 -11.24
C LYS A 107 -2.64 7.20 -10.81
N VAL A 108 -2.86 7.65 -9.57
CA VAL A 108 -4.19 7.86 -8.99
C VAL A 108 -4.77 9.26 -9.26
N GLU A 109 -3.96 10.22 -9.73
CA GLU A 109 -4.44 11.57 -10.05
C GLU A 109 -5.67 11.56 -11.00
N ASP A 110 -5.70 10.61 -11.95
CA ASP A 110 -6.78 10.42 -12.92
C ASP A 110 -8.01 9.66 -12.36
N GLY A 111 -8.04 9.35 -11.06
CA GLY A 111 -9.10 8.55 -10.42
C GLY A 111 -9.06 7.07 -10.80
N LEU A 112 -7.92 6.62 -11.32
CA LEU A 112 -7.65 5.26 -11.74
C LEU A 112 -6.68 4.58 -10.77
N VAL A 113 -6.85 3.30 -10.53
CA VAL A 113 -5.92 2.48 -9.76
C VAL A 113 -5.49 1.27 -10.57
N PRO A 114 -4.23 0.79 -10.44
CA PRO A 114 -3.79 -0.43 -11.11
C PRO A 114 -4.72 -1.60 -10.83
N LYS A 115 -4.99 -2.45 -11.82
CA LYS A 115 -5.67 -3.72 -11.59
C LYS A 115 -4.66 -4.71 -11.03
N LEU A 116 -4.76 -5.02 -9.75
CA LEU A 116 -3.96 -6.08 -9.11
C LEU A 116 -4.38 -7.43 -9.73
N GLN A 117 -3.48 -8.16 -10.37
CA GLN A 117 -3.81 -9.49 -10.89
C GLN A 117 -3.47 -10.55 -9.86
N LYS A 118 -4.27 -11.62 -9.82
CA LYS A 118 -3.96 -12.86 -9.10
C LYS A 118 -2.70 -13.60 -9.58
N LYS A 119 -1.97 -13.05 -10.56
CA LYS A 119 -0.68 -13.56 -11.03
C LYS A 119 0.51 -12.77 -10.49
N ASP A 120 0.25 -11.64 -9.85
CA ASP A 120 1.19 -10.93 -8.97
C ASP A 120 1.11 -11.50 -7.52
N ILE A 121 0.51 -12.69 -7.41
CA ILE A 121 0.03 -13.44 -6.23
C ILE A 121 0.47 -14.92 -6.43
N GLN A 122 1.73 -15.15 -6.82
CA GLN A 122 2.35 -16.49 -6.92
C GLN A 122 3.79 -16.46 -6.43
#